data_AF-A0A925A4N4-F1
#
_entry.id   AF-A0A925A4N4-F1
#
_cell.length_a   1.000
_cell.length_b   1.000
_cell.length_c   1.000
_cell.angle_alpha   90.00
_cell.angle_beta   90.00
_cell.angle_gamma   90.00
#
_symmetry.space_group_name_H-M   'P 1'
#
loop_
_entity.id
_entity.type
_entity.pdbx_description
1 polymer ?
#
loop_
_entity_poly.entity_id
_entity_poly.type
_entity_poly.pdbx_seq_one_letter_code
_entity_poly.pdbx_strand_id
1 'polypeptide(L)'
;PYHGRVLNYRRDGSAFWNQLTISPVCDSQGVLLNFVSMQRDVTDQVEVELAAGTPILVPTLTKLPPEGAGGEVPGHPLNLAVE
;
A
#
# COMPACT_ATOMS: atom_id res chain seq x y z
N PRO A 1 2.09 -9.65 -13.79
CA PRO A 1 1.18 -9.44 -12.63
C PRO A 1 1.98 -8.76 -11.51
N TYR A 2 1.37 -7.83 -10.79
CA TYR A 2 1.97 -7.21 -9.61
C TYR A 2 1.40 -7.84 -8.34
N HIS A 3 2.24 -8.07 -7.34
CA HIS A 3 1.85 -8.47 -6.00
C HIS A 3 2.75 -7.77 -4.99
N GLY A 4 2.16 -7.08 -4.01
CA GLY A 4 2.92 -6.39 -2.98
C GLY A 4 2.04 -5.74 -1.93
N ARG A 5 2.67 -5.17 -0.90
CA ARG A 5 2.01 -4.36 0.13
C ARG A 5 2.35 -2.91 -0.12
N VAL A 6 1.36 -2.03 -0.27
CA VAL A 6 1.57 -0.58 -0.47
C VAL A 6 0.90 0.21 0.64
N LEU A 7 1.50 1.32 1.05
CA LEU A 7 0.85 2.24 1.98
C LEU A 7 -0.16 3.12 1.20
N ASN A 8 -1.40 3.10 1.66
CA ASN A 8 -2.52 3.83 1.06
C ASN A 8 -3.22 4.68 2.12
N TYR A 9 -4.04 5.63 1.64
CA TYR A 9 -4.78 6.57 2.47
C TYR A 9 -6.27 6.50 2.14
N ARG A 10 -7.10 6.39 3.18
CA ARG A 10 -8.55 6.49 3.06
C ARG A 10 -8.97 7.93 2.78
N ARG A 11 -10.26 8.12 2.49
CA ARG A 11 -10.84 9.45 2.21
C ARG A 11 -10.67 10.40 3.39
N ASP A 12 -10.73 9.89 4.61
CA ASP A 12 -10.56 10.66 5.85
C ASP A 12 -9.08 10.99 6.16
N GLY A 13 -8.14 10.56 5.32
CA GLY A 13 -6.71 10.76 5.51
C GLY A 13 -6.02 9.71 6.38
N SER A 14 -6.75 8.74 6.94
CA SER A 14 -6.13 7.64 7.69
C SER A 14 -5.31 6.74 6.76
N ALA A 15 -4.09 6.43 7.19
CA ALA A 15 -3.20 5.52 6.48
C ALA A 15 -3.55 4.06 6.76
N PHE A 16 -3.27 3.17 5.80
CA PHE A 16 -3.43 1.72 5.94
C PHE A 16 -2.52 0.97 4.97
N TRP A 17 -2.09 -0.21 5.37
CA TRP A 17 -1.33 -1.12 4.51
C TRP A 17 -2.27 -1.94 3.64
N ASN A 18 -2.16 -1.79 2.32
CA ASN A 18 -2.96 -2.50 1.34
C ASN A 18 -2.12 -3.61 0.69
N GLN A 19 -2.47 -4.87 0.93
CA GLN A 19 -1.95 -5.99 0.14
C GLN A 19 -2.68 -6.03 -1.20
N LEU A 20 -1.97 -5.62 -2.24
CA LEU A 20 -2.46 -5.38 -3.58
C LEU A 20 -1.95 -6.45 -4.54
N THR A 21 -2.87 -7.07 -5.27
CA THR A 21 -2.56 -7.91 -6.43
C THR A 21 -3.21 -7.31 -7.67
N ILE A 22 -2.46 -7.16 -8.76
CA ILE A 22 -2.96 -6.64 -10.04
C ILE A 22 -2.61 -7.62 -11.16
N SER A 23 -3.63 -8.07 -11.87
CA SER A 23 -3.49 -9.00 -12.99
C SER A 23 -4.06 -8.38 -14.27
N PRO A 24 -3.34 -8.43 -15.40
CA PRO A 24 -3.89 -8.04 -16.69
C PRO A 24 -4.97 -9.04 -17.12
N VAL A 25 -5.99 -8.53 -17.81
CA VAL A 25 -6.99 -9.32 -18.52
C VAL A 25 -6.76 -9.08 -20.00
N CYS A 26 -6.44 -10.13 -20.72
CA CYS A 26 -6.23 -10.09 -22.17
C CYS A 26 -7.32 -10.86 -22.90
N ASP A 27 -7.55 -10.51 -24.16
CA ASP A 27 -8.38 -11.32 -25.06
C ASP A 27 -7.67 -12.61 -25.51
N SER A 28 -8.30 -13.39 -26.39
CA SER A 28 -7.73 -14.64 -26.91
C SER A 28 -6.49 -14.45 -27.78
N GLN A 29 -6.23 -13.23 -28.26
CA GLN A 29 -5.05 -12.87 -29.05
C GLN A 29 -3.93 -12.25 -28.17
N GLY A 30 -4.15 -12.18 -26.86
CA GLY A 30 -3.19 -11.59 -25.91
C GLY A 30 -3.23 -10.06 -25.86
N VAL A 31 -4.20 -9.41 -26.51
CA VAL A 31 -4.35 -7.96 -26.44
C VAL A 31 -4.89 -7.57 -25.07
N LEU A 32 -4.19 -6.64 -24.41
CA LEU A 32 -4.59 -6.14 -23.10
C LEU A 32 -5.94 -5.41 -23.20
N LEU A 33 -6.93 -5.91 -22.46
CA LEU A 33 -8.26 -5.31 -22.37
C LEU A 33 -8.39 -4.45 -21.11
N ASN A 34 -7.96 -4.97 -19.96
CA ASN A 34 -8.15 -4.35 -18.65
C ASN A 34 -7.13 -4.87 -17.62
N PHE A 35 -7.21 -4.33 -16.41
CA PHE A 35 -6.59 -4.90 -15.22
C PHE A 35 -7.66 -5.22 -14.17
N VAL A 36 -7.48 -6.34 -13.46
CA VAL A 36 -8.27 -6.69 -12.28
C VAL A 36 -7.34 -6.62 -11.07
N SER A 37 -7.80 -5.98 -10.00
CA SER A 37 -7.05 -5.88 -8.76
C SER A 37 -7.81 -6.44 -7.57
N MET A 38 -7.11 -7.09 -6.66
CA MET A 38 -7.60 -7.46 -5.34
C MET A 38 -6.84 -6.66 -4.28
N GLN A 39 -7.58 -6.14 -3.32
CA GLN A 39 -7.08 -5.27 -2.26
C GLN A 39 -7.52 -5.83 -0.91
N ARG A 40 -6.59 -5.90 0.03
CA ARG A 40 -6.86 -6.32 1.41
C ARG A 40 -6.13 -5.40 2.36
N ASP A 41 -6.84 -4.89 3.35
CA ASP A 41 -6.23 -4.19 4.47
C ASP A 41 -5.46 -5.19 5.36
N VAL A 42 -4.16 -4.95 5.52
CA VAL A 42 -3.24 -5.77 6.31
C VAL A 42 -2.50 -4.93 7.36
N THR A 43 -3.08 -3.79 7.75
CA THR A 43 -2.47 -2.86 8.72
C THR A 43 -2.12 -3.55 10.03
N ASP A 44 -3.07 -4.25 10.65
CA ASP A 44 -2.85 -4.98 11.91
C ASP A 44 -1.72 -6.03 11.80
N GLN A 45 -1.60 -6.68 10.64
CA GLN A 45 -0.56 -7.69 10.41
C GLN A 45 0.82 -7.05 10.36
N VAL A 46 0.93 -5.91 9.66
CA VAL A 46 2.18 -5.15 9.56
C VAL A 46 2.59 -4.58 10.91
N GLU A 47 1.66 -4.10 11.72
CA GLU A 47 1.94 -3.62 13.08
C GLU A 47 2.53 -4.72 13.97
N VAL A 48 1.97 -5.93 13.91
CA VAL A 48 2.51 -7.10 14.61
C VAL A 48 3.91 -7.46 14.11
N GLU A 49 4.12 -7.47 12.78
CA GLU A 49 5.43 -7.74 12.18
C GLU A 49 6.50 -6.75 12.64
N LEU A 50 6.16 -5.46 12.72
CA LEU A 50 7.06 -4.40 13.16
C LEU A 50 7.36 -4.47 14.66
N ALA A 51 6.35 -4.76 15.48
CA ALA A 51 6.56 -5.00 16.90
C ALA A 51 7.49 -6.20 17.15
N ALA A 52 7.49 -7.18 16.24
CA ALA A 52 8.40 -8.32 16.24
C ALA A 52 9.79 -8.02 15.63
N GLY A 53 10.05 -6.78 15.17
CA GLY A 53 11.33 -6.38 14.58
C GLY A 53 11.53 -6.85 13.13
N THR A 54 10.44 -7.23 12.43
CA THR A 54 10.51 -7.62 11.03
C THR A 54 10.77 -6.39 10.15
N PRO A 55 11.79 -6.39 9.28
CA PRO A 55 12.02 -5.28 8.37
C PRO A 55 10.93 -5.24 7.30
N ILE A 56 10.17 -4.14 7.26
CA ILE A 56 9.16 -3.89 6.23
C ILE A 56 9.76 -2.98 5.17
N LEU A 57 9.88 -3.48 3.95
CA LEU A 57 10.24 -2.65 2.80
C LEU A 57 9.03 -1.80 2.41
N VAL A 58 9.12 -0.48 2.61
CA VAL A 58 8.15 0.47 2.09
C VAL A 58 8.34 0.57 0.58
N PRO A 59 7.39 0.14 -0.26
CA PRO A 59 7.57 0.23 -1.70
C PRO A 59 7.39 1.68 -2.18
N THR A 60 8.10 1.99 -3.27
CA THR A 60 8.05 3.27 -3.99
C THR A 60 6.64 3.66 -4.47
N LEU A 61 5.70 2.71 -4.55
CA LEU A 61 4.29 2.92 -4.91
C LEU A 61 3.42 3.31 -3.71
N THR A 62 3.97 4.10 -2.79
CA THR A 62 3.17 4.73 -1.74
C THR A 62 2.36 5.86 -2.37
N LYS A 63 1.04 5.82 -2.21
CA LYS A 63 0.21 6.96 -2.62
C LYS A 63 0.59 8.13 -1.73
N LEU A 64 0.85 9.32 -2.29
CA LEU A 64 1.11 10.49 -1.46
C LEU A 64 -0.08 10.75 -0.51
N PRO A 65 0.18 11.17 0.74
CA PRO A 65 -0.88 11.59 1.63
C PRO A 65 -1.68 12.73 0.98
N PRO A 66 -3.00 12.80 1.19
CA PRO A 66 -3.75 13.99 0.80
C PRO A 66 -3.17 15.23 1.51
N GLU A 67 -3.13 16.38 0.84
CA GLU A 67 -2.67 17.63 1.44
C GLU A 67 -3.44 17.90 2.75
N GLY A 68 -2.71 18.09 3.86
CA GLY A 68 -3.29 18.29 5.19
C GLY A 68 -3.59 17.01 5.98
N ALA A 69 -3.24 15.82 5.47
CA ALA A 69 -3.33 14.58 6.25
C ALA A 69 -2.28 14.56 7.37
N GLY A 70 -2.69 14.95 8.58
CA GLY A 70 -1.89 14.81 9.81
C GLY A 70 -1.87 13.37 10.36
N GLY A 71 -2.02 12.37 9.50
CA GLY A 71 -2.10 10.97 9.90
C GLY A 71 -0.72 10.37 10.15
N GLU A 72 -0.55 9.73 11.30
CA GLU A 72 0.63 8.95 11.64
C GLU A 72 0.82 7.81 10.63
N VAL A 73 2.04 7.64 10.10
CA VAL A 73 2.34 6.55 9.16
C VAL A 73 2.45 5.24 9.96
N PRO A 74 1.57 4.24 9.73
CA PRO A 74 1.57 3.00 10.49
C PRO A 74 2.90 2.28 10.30
N GLY A 75 3.66 2.20 11.40
CA GLY A 75 4.91 1.49 11.43
C GLY A 75 6.18 2.26 11.07
N HIS A 76 6.09 3.58 10.97
CA HIS A 76 7.28 4.43 10.86
C HIS A 76 7.45 5.22 12.16
N PRO A 77 8.67 5.31 12.75
CA PRO A 77 8.91 6.36 13.73
C PRO A 77 8.65 7.71 13.04
N LEU A 78 7.97 8.60 13.76
CA LEU A 78 7.40 9.92 13.40
C LEU A 78 8.28 10.92 12.60
N ASN A 79 9.44 10.53 12.07
CA ASN A 79 10.49 11.42 11.58
C ASN A 79 10.96 11.11 10.15
N LEU A 80 10.05 10.98 9.19
CA LEU A 80 10.42 11.26 7.79
C LEU A 80 9.52 12.35 7.27
N ALA A 81 9.82 13.57 7.76
CA ALA A 81 9.46 14.78 7.05
C ALA A 81 10.03 14.68 5.63
N VAL A 82 9.16 15.05 4.69
CA VAL A 82 9.47 15.30 3.30
C VAL A 82 10.71 16.21 3.23
N GLU A 83 11.81 15.69 2.67
CA GLU A 83 12.85 16.50 2.00
C GLU A 83 12.78 16.24 0.49
#